data_AF-A0A1V3WSS2-F1
#
_entry.id   AF-A0A1V3WSS2-F1
#
_cell.length_a   1.000
_cell.length_b   1.000
_cell.length_c   1.000
_cell.angle_alpha   90.00
_cell.angle_beta   90.00
_cell.angle_gamma   90.00
#
_symmetry.space_group_name_H-M   'P 1'
#
loop_
_entity.id
_entity.type
_entity.pdbx_description
1 polymer ?
#
loop_
_entity_poly.entity_id
_entity_poly.type
_entity_poly.pdbx_seq_one_letter_code
_entity_poly.pdbx_strand_id
1 'polypeptide(L)'
;MVRRITATAHNGARAPSNIVGAGGIDPVAALTWQLPAPQSAVPAKPVAVPPAPKPKDTTPRNVAFAGAAALALLVGITAATVTTVRRRKEPIP
;
A
#
# COMPACT_ATOMS: atom_id res chain seq x y z
N MET A 1 -13.52 14.85 33.12
CA MET A 1 -12.08 14.99 32.78
C MET A 1 -11.81 14.82 31.30
N VAL A 2 -12.22 13.69 30.68
CA VAL A 2 -12.01 13.43 29.23
C VAL A 2 -12.38 14.62 28.34
N ARG A 3 -13.52 15.29 28.61
CA ARG A 3 -13.96 16.48 27.86
C ARG A 3 -12.93 17.62 27.80
N ARG A 4 -12.26 17.94 28.91
CA ARG A 4 -11.31 19.07 28.94
C ARG A 4 -10.11 18.76 28.07
N ILE A 5 -9.59 17.54 28.18
CA ILE A 5 -8.48 17.01 27.36
C ILE A 5 -8.84 17.04 25.88
N THR A 6 -10.02 16.53 25.50
CA THR A 6 -10.44 16.48 24.09
C THR A 6 -10.77 17.85 23.51
N ALA A 7 -11.25 18.79 24.32
CA ALA A 7 -11.64 20.11 23.85
C ALA A 7 -10.47 21.12 23.78
N THR A 8 -9.37 20.85 24.48
CA THR A 8 -8.11 21.61 24.33
C THR A 8 -7.13 20.93 23.39
N ALA A 9 -7.48 19.77 22.83
CA ALA A 9 -6.63 19.09 21.87
C ALA A 9 -6.43 19.94 20.60
N HIS A 10 -5.21 19.92 20.07
CA HIS A 10 -4.87 20.57 18.82
C HIS A 10 -5.35 19.69 17.66
N ASN A 11 -6.45 20.10 17.02
CA ASN A 11 -7.06 19.39 15.91
C ASN A 11 -6.07 19.12 14.77
N GLY A 12 -6.15 17.93 14.18
CA GLY A 12 -5.46 17.63 12.93
C GLY A 12 -6.13 18.29 11.71
N ALA A 13 -5.72 17.89 10.51
CA ALA A 13 -6.25 18.43 9.24
C ALA A 13 -7.79 18.31 9.07
N ARG A 14 -8.45 17.44 9.86
CA ARG A 14 -9.91 17.28 9.89
C ARG A 14 -10.35 16.96 11.32
N ALA A 15 -11.45 17.55 11.78
CA ALA A 15 -11.98 17.33 13.12
C ALA A 15 -13.41 16.77 13.06
N PRO A 16 -13.70 15.61 13.67
CA PRO A 16 -12.76 14.63 14.23
C PRO A 16 -11.98 13.90 13.11
N SER A 17 -10.75 13.47 13.39
CA SER A 17 -9.92 12.67 12.49
C SER A 17 -10.02 11.18 12.80
N ASN A 18 -10.01 10.34 11.78
CA ASN A 18 -9.96 8.87 11.95
C ASN A 18 -8.56 8.36 12.35
N ILE A 19 -7.53 9.21 12.29
CA ILE A 19 -6.16 8.87 12.68
C ILE A 19 -5.85 9.32 14.11
N VAL A 20 -6.31 10.52 14.50
CA VAL A 20 -5.95 11.16 15.78
C VAL A 20 -7.14 11.61 16.63
N GLY A 21 -8.38 11.33 16.22
CA GLY A 21 -9.58 11.73 16.96
C GLY A 21 -9.72 13.25 17.08
N ALA A 22 -9.69 13.77 18.31
CA ALA A 22 -9.72 15.20 18.62
C ALA A 22 -8.36 15.90 18.37
N GLY A 23 -7.30 15.16 18.06
CA GLY A 23 -5.98 15.70 17.79
C GLY A 23 -4.98 15.49 18.94
N GLY A 24 -3.87 16.20 18.88
CA GLY A 24 -2.80 16.11 19.89
C GLY A 24 -3.20 16.76 21.20
N ILE A 25 -2.84 16.18 22.34
CA ILE A 25 -3.17 16.74 23.66
C ILE A 25 -2.36 18.03 23.88
N ASP A 26 -3.02 19.11 24.31
CA ASP A 26 -2.38 20.30 24.87
C ASP A 26 -2.55 20.30 26.40
N PRO A 27 -1.52 19.92 27.17
CA PRO A 27 -1.60 19.89 28.63
C PRO A 27 -1.77 21.28 29.24
N VAL A 28 -1.11 22.30 28.68
CA VAL A 28 -1.13 23.66 29.24
C VAL A 28 -2.51 24.24 29.10
N ALA A 29 -3.13 24.15 27.91
CA ALA A 29 -4.51 24.56 27.73
C ALA A 29 -5.47 23.70 28.57
N ALA A 30 -5.24 22.38 28.66
CA ALA A 30 -6.07 21.48 29.47
C ALA A 30 -6.07 21.83 30.97
N LEU A 31 -5.01 22.45 31.48
CA LEU A 31 -4.94 22.87 32.88
C LEU A 31 -5.35 24.34 33.08
N THR A 32 -5.03 25.22 32.14
CA THR A 32 -5.13 26.68 32.34
C THR A 32 -6.37 27.32 31.71
N TRP A 33 -6.95 26.75 30.67
CA TRP A 33 -8.06 27.39 29.97
C TRP A 33 -9.41 27.12 30.62
N GLN A 34 -10.25 28.17 30.65
CA GLN A 34 -11.65 28.08 31.04
C GLN A 34 -12.50 27.77 29.81
N LEU A 35 -13.14 26.60 29.79
CA LEU A 35 -13.93 26.17 28.64
C LEU A 35 -15.40 26.59 28.79
N PRO A 36 -16.06 27.01 27.69
CA PRO A 36 -17.50 27.25 27.69
C PRO A 36 -18.27 25.96 28.00
N ALA A 37 -19.57 26.09 28.31
CA ALA A 37 -20.44 24.95 28.57
C ALA A 37 -20.45 23.95 27.38
N PRO A 38 -20.68 22.65 27.63
CA PRO A 38 -20.71 21.66 26.56
C PRO A 38 -21.78 22.02 25.54
N GLN A 39 -21.39 22.19 24.28
CA GLN A 39 -22.31 22.21 23.15
C GLN A 39 -22.49 20.78 22.66
N SER A 40 -23.69 20.43 22.19
CA SER A 40 -23.95 19.12 21.61
C SER A 40 -22.96 18.87 20.47
N ALA A 41 -22.30 17.71 20.49
CA ALA A 41 -21.31 17.35 19.49
C ALA A 41 -21.96 17.39 18.10
N VAL A 42 -21.41 18.19 17.19
CA VAL A 42 -21.84 18.19 15.80
C VAL A 42 -21.48 16.83 15.20
N PRO A 43 -22.45 16.06 14.67
CA PRO A 43 -22.17 14.75 14.11
C PRO A 43 -21.12 14.85 12.99
N ALA A 44 -20.13 13.96 13.01
CA ALA A 44 -19.14 13.89 11.95
C ALA A 44 -19.85 13.61 10.62
N LYS A 45 -19.63 14.47 9.61
CA LYS A 45 -20.24 14.30 8.29
C LYS A 45 -19.67 13.02 7.65
N PRO A 46 -20.53 12.02 7.33
CA PRO A 46 -20.09 10.79 6.70
C PRO A 46 -19.36 11.11 5.39
N VAL A 47 -18.16 10.57 5.23
CA VAL A 47 -17.43 10.63 3.97
C VAL A 47 -17.77 9.37 3.20
N ALA A 48 -18.13 9.51 1.93
CA ALA A 48 -18.40 8.36 1.08
C ALA A 48 -17.16 7.46 1.01
N VAL A 49 -17.35 6.16 1.19
CA VAL A 49 -16.27 5.18 1.05
C VAL A 49 -15.81 5.21 -0.41
N PRO A 50 -14.51 5.39 -0.69
CA PRO A 50 -14.00 5.29 -2.05
C PRO A 50 -14.35 3.93 -2.66
N PRO A 51 -14.76 3.87 -3.93
CA PRO A 51 -15.05 2.60 -4.60
C PRO A 51 -13.82 1.68 -4.57
N ALA A 52 -14.06 0.37 -4.52
CA ALA A 52 -12.99 -0.62 -4.49
C ALA A 52 -12.01 -0.42 -5.67
N PRO A 53 -10.68 -0.53 -5.44
CA PRO A 53 -9.70 -0.44 -6.51
C PRO A 53 -9.98 -1.43 -7.62
N LYS A 54 -9.80 -1.02 -8.88
CA LYS A 54 -9.93 -1.93 -10.03
C LYS A 54 -8.94 -3.09 -9.90
N PRO A 55 -9.31 -4.32 -10.29
CA PRO A 55 -8.37 -5.43 -10.36
C PRO A 55 -7.13 -5.06 -11.19
N LYS A 56 -5.94 -5.45 -10.73
CA LYS A 56 -4.70 -5.18 -11.43
C LYS A 56 -4.66 -5.98 -12.74
N ASP A 57 -4.41 -5.29 -13.86
CA ASP A 57 -4.15 -5.96 -15.13
C ASP A 57 -2.81 -6.70 -15.07
N THR A 58 -2.86 -8.02 -15.26
CA THR A 58 -1.69 -8.91 -15.24
C THR A 58 -1.31 -9.40 -16.63
N THR A 59 -2.05 -9.01 -17.66
CA THR A 59 -1.87 -9.44 -19.05
C THR A 59 -0.45 -9.15 -19.57
N PRO A 60 0.11 -7.93 -19.39
CA PRO A 60 1.46 -7.63 -19.89
C PRO A 60 2.55 -8.49 -19.24
N ARG A 61 2.41 -8.77 -17.94
CA ARG A 61 3.33 -9.62 -17.19
C ARG A 61 3.30 -11.06 -17.70
N ASN A 62 2.10 -11.58 -17.95
CA ASN A 62 1.94 -12.95 -18.45
C ASN A 62 2.53 -13.10 -19.85
N VAL A 63 2.32 -12.12 -20.74
CA VAL A 63 2.91 -12.09 -22.08
C VAL A 63 4.44 -12.06 -22.01
N ALA A 64 5.01 -11.23 -21.13
CA ALA A 64 6.47 -11.15 -20.95
C ALA A 64 7.06 -12.50 -20.51
N PHE A 65 6.44 -13.17 -19.52
CA PHE A 65 6.91 -14.48 -19.06
C PHE A 65 6.73 -15.57 -20.11
N ALA A 66 5.61 -15.57 -20.84
CA ALA A 66 5.38 -16.52 -21.92
C ALA A 66 6.44 -16.37 -23.03
N GLY A 67 6.73 -15.13 -23.44
CA GLY A 67 7.77 -14.84 -24.42
C GLY A 67 9.17 -15.24 -23.94
N ALA A 68 9.52 -14.92 -22.70
CA ALA A 68 10.80 -15.30 -22.11
C ALA A 68 10.96 -16.82 -22.02
N ALA A 69 9.91 -17.55 -21.61
CA ALA A 69 9.93 -19.00 -21.55
C ALA A 69 10.09 -19.64 -22.93
N ALA A 70 9.39 -19.12 -23.95
CA ALA A 70 9.53 -19.59 -25.32
C ALA A 70 10.95 -19.39 -25.86
N LEU A 71 11.55 -18.22 -25.64
CA LEU A 71 12.94 -17.94 -26.04
C LEU A 71 13.93 -18.86 -25.30
N ALA A 72 13.77 -19.03 -23.99
CA ALA A 72 14.62 -19.91 -23.20
C ALA A 72 14.56 -21.37 -23.69
N LEU A 73 13.38 -21.85 -24.06
CA LEU A 73 13.21 -23.19 -24.66
C LEU A 73 13.96 -23.31 -25.98
N LEU A 74 13.82 -22.34 -26.89
CA LEU A 74 14.51 -22.36 -28.18
C LEU A 74 16.03 -22.35 -28.02
N VAL A 75 16.55 -21.52 -27.11
CA VAL A 75 17.98 -21.46 -26.78
C VAL A 75 18.43 -22.80 -26.17
N GLY A 76 17.67 -23.37 -25.25
CA GLY A 76 17.97 -24.66 -24.62
C GLY A 76 18.04 -25.80 -25.63
N ILE A 77 17.07 -25.89 -26.55
CA ILE A 77 17.06 -26.87 -27.64
C ILE A 77 18.30 -26.69 -28.52
N THR A 78 18.60 -25.46 -28.93
CA THR A 78 19.75 -25.15 -29.79
C THR A 78 21.08 -25.50 -29.10
N ALA A 79 21.22 -25.17 -27.81
CA ALA A 79 22.40 -25.54 -27.05
C ALA A 79 22.53 -27.08 -26.90
N ALA A 80 21.42 -27.78 -26.67
CA ALA A 80 21.40 -29.24 -26.58
C ALA A 80 21.78 -29.90 -27.91
N THR A 81 21.29 -29.40 -29.05
CA THR A 81 21.66 -29.94 -30.37
C THR A 81 23.13 -29.68 -30.69
N VAL A 82 23.64 -28.48 -30.41
CA VAL A 82 25.06 -28.16 -30.65
C VAL A 82 25.98 -29.02 -29.77
N THR A 83 25.66 -29.18 -28.48
CA THR A 83 26.48 -29.98 -27.56
C THR A 83 26.47 -31.46 -27.92
N THR A 84 25.32 -32.02 -28.29
CA THR A 84 25.23 -33.43 -28.71
C THR A 84 25.99 -33.69 -30.02
N VAL A 85 25.91 -32.79 -31.00
CA VAL A 85 26.67 -32.90 -32.25
C VAL A 85 28.18 -32.76 -32.01
N ARG A 86 28.60 -31.83 -31.15
CA ARG A 86 30.02 -31.66 -30.80
C ARG A 86 30.60 -32.89 -30.10
N ARG A 87 29.90 -33.45 -29.11
CA ARG A 87 30.33 -34.67 -28.40
C ARG A 87 30.47 -35.89 -29.32
N ARG A 88 29.64 -35.99 -30.38
CA ARG A 88 29.77 -37.05 -31.38
C ARG A 88 30.97 -36.91 -32.31
N LYS A 89 31.60 -35.72 -32.36
CA LYS A 89 32.74 -35.42 -33.23
C LYS A 89 34.09 -35.51 -32.51
N GLU A 90 34.13 -35.76 -31.21
CA GLU A 90 35.37 -36.06 -30.48
C GLU A 90 35.72 -37.54 -30.72
N PRO A 91 36.76 -37.86 -31.50
CA PRO A 91 37.27 -39.22 -31.60
C PRO A 91 37.97 -39.56 -30.28
N ILE A 92 37.76 -40.76 -29.77
CA ILE A 92 38.54 -41.33 -28.66
C ILE A 92 40.02 -41.38 -29.12
N PRO A 93 40.99 -40.91 -28.31
CA PRO A 93 42.41 -40.93 -28.67
C PRO A 93 42.96 -42.35 -28.86
#